data_AF-A0A7W7VIW2-F1
#
_entry.id   AF-A0A7W7VIW2-F1
#
_cell.length_a   1.000
_cell.length_b   1.000
_cell.length_c   1.000
_cell.angle_alpha   90.00
_cell.angle_beta   90.00
_cell.angle_gamma   90.00
#
_symmetry.space_group_name_H-M   'P 1'
#
loop_
_entity.id
_entity.type
_entity.pdbx_description
1 polymer ?
#
loop_
_entity_poly.entity_id
_entity_poly.type
_entity_poly.pdbx_seq_one_letter_code
_entity_poly.pdbx_strand_id
1 'polypeptide(L)'
;MTDPGPGDANFATAVYRRGAMALQAVRETIGDGPFFELLKKWPAGKKFGNATAAEFEAMAEQVSHQDLDALFDTCLPQSCTCAEVTARRAGRAPPAARRAVPTTPRSRCAAT
;
A
#
# COMPACT_ATOMS: atom_id res chain seq x y z
N MET A 1 24.59 -4.06 -27.89
CA MET A 1 24.48 -3.61 -26.50
C MET A 1 23.20 -2.79 -26.43
N THR A 2 22.09 -3.39 -25.99
CA THR A 2 20.76 -2.76 -25.99
C THR A 2 20.76 -1.55 -25.05
N ASP A 3 20.39 -0.39 -25.57
CA ASP A 3 20.10 0.82 -24.80
C ASP A 3 18.71 0.65 -24.15
N PRO A 4 18.59 0.63 -22.81
CA PRO A 4 17.29 0.69 -22.16
C PRO A 4 16.80 2.13 -22.28
N GLY A 5 16.23 2.49 -23.44
CA GLY A 5 15.81 3.87 -23.76
C GLY A 5 15.06 4.55 -22.60
N PRO A 6 15.01 5.90 -22.57
CA PRO A 6 15.09 6.87 -21.45
C PRO A 6 14.49 6.51 -20.06
N GLY A 7 14.53 5.25 -19.64
CA GLY A 7 13.68 4.60 -18.65
C GLY A 7 14.42 4.17 -17.38
N ASP A 8 15.57 4.78 -17.10
CA ASP A 8 16.39 4.50 -15.92
C ASP A 8 15.71 4.89 -14.58
N ALA A 9 14.55 5.53 -14.62
CA ALA A 9 13.79 5.93 -13.44
C ALA A 9 13.20 4.75 -12.64
N ASN A 10 13.12 3.55 -13.22
CA ASN A 10 12.63 2.35 -12.52
C ASN A 10 13.54 1.94 -11.35
N PHE A 11 14.83 2.27 -11.44
CA PHE A 11 15.83 2.01 -10.40
C PHE A 11 16.24 3.29 -9.65
N ALA A 12 15.42 4.35 -9.72
CA ALA A 12 15.69 5.58 -9.02
C ALA A 12 15.45 5.44 -7.50
N THR A 13 16.19 6.20 -6.69
CA THR A 13 16.00 6.31 -5.24
C THR A 13 14.55 6.60 -4.84
N ALA A 14 13.81 7.34 -5.67
CA ALA A 14 12.39 7.63 -5.45
C ALA A 14 11.51 6.36 -5.43
N VAL A 15 11.84 5.32 -6.21
CA VAL A 15 11.11 4.04 -6.21
C VAL A 15 11.33 3.31 -4.89
N TYR A 16 12.59 3.17 -4.46
CA TYR A 16 12.92 2.50 -3.20
C TYR A 16 12.38 3.22 -1.97
N ARG A 17 12.46 4.56 -1.92
CA ARG A 17 11.90 5.35 -0.82
C ARG A 17 10.38 5.18 -0.72
N ARG A 18 9.65 5.21 -1.83
CA ARG A 18 8.20 4.99 -1.84
C ARG A 18 7.84 3.57 -1.43
N GLY A 19 8.57 2.57 -1.92
CA GLY A 19 8.38 1.18 -1.49
C GLY A 19 8.56 1.01 0.03
N ALA A 20 9.60 1.61 0.60
CA ALA A 20 9.82 1.59 2.05
C ALA A 20 8.70 2.30 2.83
N MET A 21 8.26 3.48 2.36
CA MET A 21 7.14 4.19 2.99
C MET A 21 5.82 3.42 2.90
N ALA A 22 5.55 2.74 1.78
CA ALA A 22 4.36 1.91 1.63
C ALA A 22 4.37 0.74 2.63
N LEU A 23 5.51 0.05 2.78
CA LEU A 23 5.64 -1.03 3.77
C LEU A 23 5.50 -0.53 5.21
N GLN A 24 6.07 0.64 5.53
CA GLN A 24 5.91 1.26 6.84
C GLN A 24 4.45 1.66 7.09
N ALA A 25 3.76 2.20 6.08
CA ALA A 25 2.34 2.54 6.16
C ALA A 25 1.47 1.30 6.41
N VAL A 26 1.76 0.19 5.75
CA VAL A 26 1.09 -1.09 6.00
C VAL A 26 1.32 -1.52 7.43
N ARG A 27 2.57 -1.50 7.91
CA ARG A 27 2.93 -1.87 9.29
C ARG A 27 2.19 -1.02 10.33
N GLU A 28 2.13 0.29 10.14
CA GLU A 28 1.40 1.20 11.03
C GLU A 28 -0.11 0.93 11.04
N THR A 29 -0.68 0.50 9.91
CA THR A 29 -2.12 0.25 9.75
C THR A 29 -2.53 -1.07 10.38
N ILE A 30 -1.84 -2.16 10.04
CA ILE A 30 -2.21 -3.52 10.48
C ILE A 30 -1.57 -3.92 11.82
N GLY A 31 -0.57 -3.18 12.28
CA GLY A 31 0.20 -3.46 13.49
C GLY A 31 1.32 -4.48 13.30
N ASP A 32 2.23 -4.51 14.28
CA ASP A 32 3.46 -5.30 14.21
C ASP A 32 3.24 -6.81 14.09
N GLY A 33 2.31 -7.37 14.86
CA GLY A 33 2.04 -8.82 14.86
C GLY A 33 1.61 -9.33 13.47
N PRO A 34 0.48 -8.84 12.92
CA PRO A 34 0.03 -9.18 11.59
C PRO A 34 1.06 -8.86 10.50
N PHE A 35 1.82 -7.77 10.64
CA PHE A 35 2.87 -7.40 9.70
C PHE A 35 4.01 -8.43 9.63
N PHE A 36 4.54 -8.87 10.77
CA PHE A 36 5.61 -9.89 10.77
C PHE A 36 5.11 -11.27 10.36
N GLU A 37 3.83 -11.57 10.62
CA GLU A 37 3.20 -12.78 10.09
C GLU A 37 3.11 -12.74 8.56
N LEU A 38 2.64 -11.63 8.00
CA LEU A 38 2.58 -11.38 6.56
C LEU A 38 3.96 -11.55 5.90
N LEU A 39 5.01 -10.92 6.46
CA LEU A 39 6.37 -10.99 5.93
C LEU A 39 6.96 -12.41 5.91
N LYS A 40 6.46 -13.32 6.76
CA LYS A 40 6.86 -14.74 6.75
C LYS A 40 6.01 -15.56 5.78
N LYS A 41 4.69 -15.37 5.81
CA LYS A 41 3.73 -16.12 4.98
C LYS A 41 3.87 -15.80 3.50
N TRP A 42 4.07 -14.53 3.16
CA TRP A 42 4.16 -14.07 1.78
C TRP A 42 5.25 -14.75 0.95
N PRO A 43 6.55 -14.69 1.32
CA PRO A 43 7.61 -15.34 0.55
C PRO A 43 7.50 -16.87 0.59
N ALA A 44 6.98 -17.44 1.68
CA ALA A 44 6.73 -18.88 1.76
C ALA A 44 5.65 -19.33 0.75
N GLY A 45 4.57 -18.56 0.60
CA GLY A 45 3.47 -18.84 -0.33
C GLY A 45 3.80 -18.56 -1.80
N LYS A 46 4.73 -17.65 -2.09
CA LYS A 46 5.17 -17.30 -3.45
C LYS A 46 6.48 -17.96 -3.87
N LYS A 47 6.96 -18.92 -3.08
CA LYS A 47 8.21 -19.64 -3.35
C LYS A 47 8.16 -20.29 -4.74
N PHE A 48 9.23 -20.08 -5.51
CA PHE A 48 9.37 -20.59 -6.89
C PHE A 48 8.35 -20.06 -7.90
N GLY A 49 7.65 -18.97 -7.58
CA GLY A 49 6.68 -18.33 -8.47
C GLY A 49 6.97 -16.84 -8.68
N ASN A 50 6.08 -16.20 -9.45
CA ASN A 50 6.02 -14.75 -9.57
C ASN A 50 4.96 -14.20 -8.62
N ALA A 51 5.07 -12.91 -8.31
CA ALA A 51 4.12 -12.24 -7.46
C ALA A 51 3.83 -10.83 -7.97
N THR A 52 2.62 -10.34 -7.71
CA THR A 52 2.20 -8.98 -8.02
C THR A 52 1.88 -8.19 -6.75
N ALA A 53 1.84 -6.86 -6.86
CA ALA A 53 1.49 -5.99 -5.74
C ALA A 53 0.05 -6.23 -5.25
N ALA A 54 -0.91 -6.46 -6.16
CA ALA A 54 -2.30 -6.74 -5.83
C ALA A 54 -2.46 -8.06 -5.03
N GLU A 55 -1.64 -9.07 -5.35
CA GLU A 55 -1.63 -10.30 -4.56
C GLU A 55 -1.04 -10.09 -3.16
N PHE A 56 -0.06 -9.19 -3.00
CA PHE A 56 0.51 -8.85 -1.69
C PHE A 56 -0.52 -8.14 -0.81
N GLU A 57 -1.21 -7.17 -1.39
CA GLU A 57 -2.33 -6.47 -0.77
C GLU A 57 -3.40 -7.45 -0.29
N ALA A 58 -3.87 -8.35 -1.16
CA ALA A 58 -4.88 -9.35 -0.78
C ALA A 58 -4.43 -10.23 0.41
N MET A 59 -3.14 -10.62 0.47
CA MET A 59 -2.64 -11.37 1.63
C MET A 59 -2.55 -10.50 2.90
N ALA A 60 -2.19 -9.23 2.75
CA ALA A 60 -2.13 -8.29 3.87
C ALA A 60 -3.53 -8.08 4.48
N GLU A 61 -4.58 -7.96 3.66
CA GLU A 61 -5.97 -7.90 4.11
C GLU A 61 -6.42 -9.20 4.77
N GLN A 62 -6.03 -10.36 4.22
CA GLN A 62 -6.35 -11.67 4.80
C GLN A 62 -5.74 -11.87 6.19
N VAL A 63 -4.49 -11.44 6.40
CA VAL A 63 -3.78 -11.58 7.67
C VAL A 63 -4.23 -10.54 8.69
N SER A 64 -4.56 -9.33 8.26
CA SER A 64 -4.96 -8.23 9.15
C SER A 64 -6.46 -8.16 9.43
N HIS A 65 -7.29 -8.75 8.57
CA HIS A 65 -8.73 -8.55 8.53
C HIS A 65 -9.16 -7.09 8.36
N GLN A 66 -8.33 -6.27 7.72
CA GLN A 66 -8.58 -4.86 7.44
C GLN A 66 -8.61 -4.59 5.93
N ASP A 67 -9.37 -3.57 5.53
CA ASP A 67 -9.42 -3.05 4.15
C ASP A 67 -8.26 -2.07 3.93
N LEU A 68 -7.37 -2.45 3.01
CA LEU A 68 -6.14 -1.74 2.65
C LEU A 68 -6.19 -1.11 1.25
N ASP A 69 -7.27 -1.30 0.49
CA ASP A 69 -7.45 -0.78 -0.87
C ASP A 69 -7.03 0.69 -0.99
N ALA A 70 -7.55 1.54 -0.09
CA ALA A 70 -7.26 2.98 -0.14
C ALA A 70 -5.78 3.33 0.16
N LEU A 71 -5.08 2.48 0.91
CA LEU A 71 -3.67 2.67 1.22
C LEU A 71 -2.84 2.39 -0.02
N PHE A 72 -3.03 1.24 -0.67
CA PHE A 72 -2.27 0.86 -1.86
C PHE A 72 -2.64 1.70 -3.08
N ASP A 73 -3.92 2.04 -3.25
CA ASP A 73 -4.40 2.95 -4.31
C ASP A 73 -3.74 4.34 -4.23
N THR A 74 -3.32 4.78 -3.05
CA THR A 74 -2.69 6.11 -2.89
C THR A 74 -1.17 6.05 -2.84
N CYS A 75 -0.61 4.96 -2.33
CA CYS A 75 0.82 4.79 -2.14
C CYS A 75 1.59 4.40 -3.40
N LEU A 76 0.96 3.64 -4.30
CA LEU A 76 1.61 3.09 -5.49
C LEU A 76 1.57 3.99 -6.75
N PRO A 77 0.53 4.81 -7.03
CA PRO A 77 0.58 5.69 -8.19
C PRO A 77 1.63 6.80 -8.02
N GLN A 78 2.22 7.24 -9.14
CA GLN A 78 3.34 8.18 -9.15
C GLN A 78 3.03 9.60 -8.62
N SER A 79 1.77 9.91 -8.28
CA SER A 79 1.27 11.28 -8.12
C SER A 79 0.74 11.66 -6.74
N CYS A 80 0.69 10.77 -5.75
CA CYS A 80 0.28 11.09 -4.37
C CYS A 80 1.22 10.44 -3.34
N THR A 81 1.35 11.04 -2.15
CA THR A 81 2.31 10.58 -1.14
C THR A 81 1.66 9.64 -0.12
N CYS A 82 2.33 8.52 0.21
CA CYS A 82 1.88 7.57 1.25
C CYS A 82 1.67 8.23 2.62
N ALA A 83 2.55 9.16 2.98
CA ALA A 83 2.60 9.75 4.32
C ALA A 83 1.32 10.54 4.66
N GLU A 84 0.65 11.12 3.67
CA GLU A 84 -0.57 11.89 3.88
C GLU A 84 -1.81 11.02 4.15
N VAL A 85 -1.80 9.75 3.73
CA VAL A 85 -2.93 8.82 3.91
C VAL A 85 -2.90 8.14 5.26
N THR A 86 -1.71 7.71 5.72
CA THR A 86 -1.54 7.14 7.06
C THR A 86 -1.90 8.14 8.15
N ALA A 87 -1.44 9.39 8.01
CA ALA A 87 -1.79 10.47 8.93
C ALA A 87 -3.31 10.72 9.00
N ARG A 88 -4.02 10.61 7.87
CA ARG A 88 -5.48 10.81 7.80
C ARG A 88 -6.28 9.68 8.44
N ARG A 89 -5.82 8.43 8.33
CA ARG A 89 -6.50 7.27 8.94
C ARG A 89 -6.21 7.14 10.44
N ALA A 90 -5.00 7.46 10.90
CA ALA A 90 -4.66 7.48 12.33
C ALA A 90 -5.52 8.47 13.15
N GLY A 91 -6.05 9.52 12.51
CA GLY A 91 -6.99 10.47 13.13
C GLY A 91 -8.46 10.03 13.18
N ARG A 92 -8.84 8.89 12.59
CA ARG A 92 -10.23 8.42 12.58
C ARG A 92 -10.43 7.31 13.62
N ALA A 93 -11.04 7.65 14.74
CA ALA A 93 -11.56 6.68 15.71
C ALA A 93 -12.47 5.63 15.02
N PRO A 94 -12.51 4.37 15.47
CA PRO A 94 -13.25 3.31 14.80
C PRO A 94 -14.76 3.62 14.82
N PRO A 95 -15.48 3.52 13.69
CA PRO A 95 -16.93 3.58 13.72
C PRO A 95 -17.46 2.26 14.31
N ALA A 96 -18.09 2.36 15.48
CA ALA A 96 -19.01 1.34 15.94
C ALA A 96 -20.16 1.23 14.93
N ALA A 97 -20.42 0.00 14.49
CA ALA A 97 -21.59 -0.46 13.75
C ALA A 97 -21.78 0.07 12.31
N ARG A 98 -22.04 -0.90 11.42
CA ARG A 98 -22.30 -0.74 9.99
C ARG A 98 -23.44 0.25 9.71
N ARG A 99 -23.20 1.19 8.79
CA ARG A 99 -24.23 1.69 7.85
C ARG A 99 -23.57 2.21 6.57
N ALA A 100 -24.33 2.08 5.48
CA ALA A 100 -23.99 2.18 4.07
C ALA A 100 -22.94 3.25 3.68
N VAL A 101 -22.09 2.88 2.71
CA VAL A 101 -21.12 3.75 2.04
C VAL A 101 -21.88 4.71 1.11
N PRO A 102 -21.87 6.04 1.36
CA PRO A 102 -22.17 6.99 0.30
C PRO A 102 -20.97 7.02 -0.65
N THR A 103 -21.20 6.65 -1.92
CA THR A 103 -20.25 6.80 -3.03
C THR A 103 -20.10 8.28 -3.35
N THR A 104 -19.19 8.95 -2.65
CA THR A 104 -18.73 10.30 -3.02
C THR A 104 -17.70 10.18 -4.15
N PRO A 105 -17.77 11.00 -5.20
CA PRO A 105 -16.79 10.97 -6.29
C PRO A 105 -15.40 11.38 -5.77
N ARG A 106 -14.38 10.58 -6.16
CA ARG A 106 -12.94 10.82 -5.91
C ARG A 106 -12.54 12.19 -6.45
N SER A 107 -12.59 13.23 -5.62
CA SER A 107 -11.99 14.52 -5.91
C SER A 107 -10.48 14.42 -5.75
N ARG A 108 -9.80 14.57 -6.89
CA ARG A 108 -8.35 14.60 -7.08
C ARG A 108 -7.68 15.53 -6.08
N CYS A 109 -6.57 15.06 -5.52
CA CYS A 109 -5.60 15.95 -4.86
C CYS A 109 -5.20 17.04 -5.87
N ALA A 110 -5.47 18.30 -5.51
CA ALA A 110 -5.10 19.46 -6.29
C ALA A 110 -3.59 19.73 -6.12
N ALA A 111 -2.88 19.85 -7.24
CA ALA A 111 -1.55 20.41 -7.30
C ALA A 111 -1.65 21.94 -7.14
N THR A 112 -0.80 22.53 -6.30
CA THR A 112 -0.40 23.94 -6.40
C THR A 112 1.10 23.96 -6.61
#